data_AF-A0A6N2UXH5-F1
#
_entry.id   AF-A0A6N2UXH5-F1
#
_cell.length_a   1.000
_cell.length_b   1.000
_cell.length_c   1.000
_cell.angle_alpha   90.00
_cell.angle_beta   90.00
_cell.angle_gamma   90.00
#
_symmetry.space_group_name_H-M   'P 1'
#
loop_
_entity.id
_entity.type
_entity.pdbx_description
1 polymer ?
#
loop_
_entity_poly.entity_id
_entity_poly.type
_entity_poly.pdbx_seq_one_letter_code
_entity_poly.pdbx_strand_id
1 'polypeptide(L)'
;MGKTKKAGIIARAVTCLAATVAIALGTASTAFAAGEVTDSVDTSNISVTVPTTIPCTMMADGTVVAPSGLTIVNSGDAVVMDAYTADAMGNAVDFTLDIGGTRALSRTGGKDSAPASGIDFSSGSKELRLKVSKLDRKINAALMDKASSGGTDMLKLGFKFSEKALQGVVSISGDTTVGSTLTATTSNLQADAKPSYQWYRDGSVISGATGSTYTTIEEDDGHGITCKVSDSTGKYTGTLTSNAITPVKPAEAFAVYSADDNSLNFYKRSEVPNVGQVFEGRTATAVYTGIETDVYSTGNQQPWWDYSNDIRTVKFLDVVKPVSTAYWFFDCKFIKSLNLTNLDTSEVTNMEYMFCHIYDYIPSGNGSVFRALALDFSGFDTSNVTNMRGMFRDNHAVESLDLSGFDTSSVTDMSFMFHNMTRIQSLDVRSFDTSRVVNMEYMFKGLGSVLDKFKSLDLSSFDTSNVTNMKGMFDNNVCLELVTLGSRFRFITWGDGAGYLPRQTPDYIPGADGMWYNTAGQGFNPNVVPSYVADTYTAYNPALQRPVSLSESPV
;
A
#
# COMPACT_ATOMS: atom_id res chain seq x y z
N MET A 1 -47.15 -24.96 -65.41
CA MET A 1 -46.27 -23.78 -65.27
C MET A 1 -45.34 -24.04 -64.08
N GLY A 2 -44.02 -24.13 -64.14
CA GLY A 2 -43.07 -24.10 -65.23
C GLY A 2 -41.64 -24.10 -64.65
N LYS A 3 -40.82 -25.09 -65.06
CA LYS A 3 -39.38 -25.04 -65.39
C LYS A 3 -38.38 -24.64 -64.26
N THR A 4 -37.16 -25.16 -64.10
CA THR A 4 -36.21 -26.13 -64.72
C THR A 4 -34.94 -26.03 -63.85
N LYS A 5 -34.13 -27.05 -63.53
CA LYS A 5 -33.15 -27.81 -64.35
C LYS A 5 -32.70 -29.02 -63.48
N LYS A 6 -32.69 -30.27 -63.98
CA LYS A 6 -31.63 -30.96 -64.77
C LYS A 6 -30.26 -30.90 -64.07
N ALA A 7 -29.46 -31.95 -63.91
CA ALA A 7 -29.39 -33.34 -64.39
C ALA A 7 -28.36 -34.05 -63.47
N GLY A 8 -28.41 -35.35 -63.17
CA GLY A 8 -27.98 -36.47 -64.01
C GLY A 8 -27.05 -37.37 -63.15
N ILE A 9 -27.37 -38.65 -62.92
CA ILE A 9 -27.01 -39.83 -63.72
C ILE A 9 -25.72 -40.56 -63.22
N ILE A 10 -25.95 -41.74 -62.62
CA ILE A 10 -25.35 -43.06 -62.91
C ILE A 10 -23.85 -43.34 -62.60
N ALA A 11 -23.68 -44.22 -61.58
CA ALA A 11 -22.86 -45.45 -61.50
C ALA A 11 -21.34 -45.48 -61.19
N ARG A 12 -21.05 -46.49 -60.33
CA ARG A 12 -19.91 -47.44 -60.26
C ARG A 12 -18.59 -47.06 -59.53
N ALA A 13 -18.37 -47.80 -58.43
CA ALA A 13 -17.23 -48.65 -58.10
C ALA A 13 -15.78 -48.11 -58.04
N VAL A 14 -15.20 -48.26 -56.83
CA VAL A 14 -13.79 -48.61 -56.49
C VAL A 14 -12.71 -47.53 -56.72
N THR A 15 -12.02 -47.05 -55.66
CA THR A 15 -10.64 -47.39 -55.21
C THR A 15 -9.99 -46.28 -54.32
N CYS A 16 -9.26 -46.71 -53.27
CA CYS A 16 -7.94 -46.26 -52.73
C CYS A 16 -7.64 -44.88 -52.06
N LEU A 17 -7.16 -44.99 -50.81
CA LEU A 17 -5.79 -44.67 -50.30
C LEU A 17 -5.39 -43.25 -49.79
N ALA A 18 -5.05 -43.21 -48.48
CA ALA A 18 -4.01 -42.48 -47.72
C ALA A 18 -3.80 -40.94 -47.79
N ALA A 19 -3.65 -40.31 -46.61
CA ALA A 19 -2.44 -39.55 -46.22
C ALA A 19 -2.51 -39.05 -44.76
N THR A 20 -1.35 -39.07 -44.10
CA THR A 20 -1.05 -38.65 -42.72
C THR A 20 -0.24 -37.33 -42.75
N VAL A 21 -0.20 -36.60 -41.62
CA VAL A 21 0.93 -35.77 -41.06
C VAL A 21 0.65 -34.27 -40.81
N ALA A 22 0.62 -33.95 -39.51
CA ALA A 22 1.10 -32.80 -38.70
C ALA A 22 1.34 -31.39 -39.29
N ILE A 23 0.90 -30.36 -38.54
CA ILE A 23 1.65 -29.11 -38.32
C ILE A 23 1.49 -28.64 -36.85
N ALA A 24 2.63 -28.35 -36.22
CA ALA A 24 2.76 -27.55 -35.01
C ALA A 24 3.31 -26.15 -35.37
N LEU A 25 2.88 -25.15 -34.61
CA LEU A 25 3.43 -23.79 -34.35
C LEU A 25 2.42 -22.66 -34.61
N GLY A 26 2.19 -21.86 -33.56
CA GLY A 26 1.06 -20.93 -33.45
C GLY A 26 1.30 -19.49 -33.90
N THR A 27 0.26 -18.67 -33.75
CA THR A 27 0.23 -17.34 -33.09
C THR A 27 -1.13 -16.66 -33.35
N ALA A 28 -1.57 -15.90 -32.34
CA ALA A 28 -2.50 -14.76 -32.35
C ALA A 28 -3.98 -14.94 -32.82
N SER A 29 -4.84 -15.07 -31.81
CA SER A 29 -6.10 -14.33 -31.59
C SER A 29 -6.54 -13.31 -32.65
N THR A 30 -7.77 -13.47 -33.16
CA THR A 30 -8.87 -12.53 -32.87
C THR A 30 -10.21 -13.29 -32.83
N ALA A 31 -11.05 -12.93 -31.88
CA ALA A 31 -12.18 -13.69 -31.36
C ALA A 31 -13.54 -13.30 -31.96
N PHE A 32 -14.55 -14.03 -31.47
CA PHE A 32 -16.01 -13.96 -31.63
C PHE A 32 -16.60 -14.88 -32.74
N ALA A 33 -17.49 -15.84 -32.44
CA ALA A 33 -18.41 -15.95 -31.32
C ALA A 33 -18.85 -17.40 -31.02
N ALA A 34 -19.39 -17.57 -29.80
CA ALA A 34 -20.19 -18.67 -29.27
C ALA A 34 -19.45 -19.98 -28.94
N GLY A 35 -18.93 -20.04 -27.71
CA GLY A 35 -18.47 -21.26 -27.07
C GLY A 35 -18.29 -21.05 -25.57
N GLU A 36 -19.31 -21.39 -24.78
CA GLU A 36 -19.19 -21.62 -23.34
C GLU A 36 -18.39 -22.91 -23.11
N VAL A 37 -17.27 -22.83 -22.38
CA VAL A 37 -16.80 -23.75 -21.30
C VAL A 37 -15.75 -22.93 -20.55
N THR A 38 -15.78 -22.80 -19.22
CA THR A 38 -14.98 -23.60 -18.26
C THR A 38 -15.28 -23.07 -16.83
N ASP A 39 -15.32 -23.82 -15.73
CA ASP A 39 -14.82 -25.17 -15.44
C ASP A 39 -15.62 -25.84 -14.31
N SER A 40 -16.20 -27.02 -14.61
CA SER A 40 -16.02 -28.23 -13.80
C SER A 40 -16.71 -29.40 -14.51
N VAL A 41 -15.96 -30.21 -15.25
CA VAL A 41 -16.39 -31.58 -15.57
C VAL A 41 -15.18 -32.51 -15.49
N ASP A 42 -15.23 -33.38 -14.50
CA ASP A 42 -14.45 -34.61 -14.39
C ASP A 42 -14.63 -35.47 -15.66
N THR A 43 -13.53 -35.80 -16.32
CA THR A 43 -13.43 -37.03 -17.12
C THR A 43 -12.08 -37.69 -16.90
N SER A 44 -11.93 -38.29 -15.73
CA SER A 44 -11.19 -39.53 -15.51
C SER A 44 -11.00 -40.39 -16.78
N ASN A 45 -9.75 -40.79 -17.02
CA ASN A 45 -9.22 -41.60 -18.13
C ASN A 45 -9.02 -40.85 -19.47
N ILE A 46 -7.77 -40.51 -19.79
CA ILE A 46 -7.35 -40.57 -21.19
C ILE A 46 -7.26 -42.06 -21.55
N SER A 47 -8.41 -42.65 -21.84
CA SER A 47 -8.45 -43.74 -22.81
C SER A 47 -8.02 -43.12 -24.13
N VAL A 48 -6.79 -43.40 -24.57
CA VAL A 48 -6.50 -43.35 -26.00
C VAL A 48 -7.46 -44.36 -26.62
N THR A 49 -8.57 -43.83 -27.13
CA THR A 49 -9.50 -44.60 -27.93
C THR A 49 -8.77 -44.81 -29.25
N VAL A 50 -7.93 -45.85 -29.31
CA VAL A 50 -7.72 -46.50 -30.60
C VAL A 50 -9.14 -46.85 -31.04
N PRO A 51 -9.62 -46.36 -32.21
CA PRO A 51 -11.01 -46.53 -32.61
C PRO A 51 -11.40 -47.98 -32.36
N THR A 52 -12.50 -48.15 -31.61
CA THR A 52 -12.97 -49.35 -30.87
C THR A 52 -13.23 -50.59 -31.72
N THR A 53 -12.64 -50.66 -32.90
CA THR A 53 -12.93 -51.56 -34.00
C THR A 53 -11.74 -51.49 -34.97
N ILE A 54 -10.73 -52.34 -34.79
CA ILE A 54 -9.67 -52.51 -35.80
C ILE A 54 -10.21 -53.48 -36.87
N PRO A 55 -10.34 -53.06 -38.14
CA PRO A 55 -10.85 -53.93 -39.19
C PRO A 55 -9.80 -54.99 -39.51
N CYS A 56 -10.00 -56.21 -39.04
CA CYS A 56 -9.13 -57.33 -39.35
C CYS A 56 -9.61 -58.04 -40.62
N THR A 57 -8.65 -58.47 -41.44
CA THR A 57 -8.91 -59.29 -42.64
C THR A 57 -8.79 -60.76 -42.26
N MET A 58 -9.87 -61.53 -42.44
CA MET A 58 -9.80 -62.98 -42.34
C MET A 58 -9.25 -63.57 -43.64
N MET A 59 -8.12 -64.24 -43.55
CA MET A 59 -7.43 -64.90 -44.65
C MET A 59 -8.08 -66.24 -44.96
N ALA A 60 -7.88 -66.73 -46.19
CA ALA A 60 -8.48 -67.97 -46.68
C ALA A 60 -8.08 -69.23 -45.88
N ASP A 61 -6.99 -69.19 -45.12
CA ASP A 61 -6.54 -70.28 -44.25
C ASP A 61 -7.12 -70.22 -42.82
N GLY A 62 -8.04 -69.28 -42.56
CA GLY A 62 -8.67 -69.04 -41.27
C GLY A 62 -7.87 -68.14 -40.32
N THR A 63 -6.75 -67.56 -40.75
CA THR A 63 -6.02 -66.58 -39.95
C THR A 63 -6.69 -65.20 -40.02
N VAL A 64 -6.78 -64.50 -38.89
CA VAL A 64 -7.32 -63.13 -38.84
C VAL A 64 -6.15 -62.17 -38.68
N VAL A 65 -5.95 -61.28 -39.67
CA VAL A 65 -4.82 -60.37 -39.77
C VAL A 65 -5.30 -58.94 -39.65
N ALA A 66 -4.91 -58.25 -38.58
CA ALA A 66 -5.12 -56.81 -38.45
C ALA A 66 -4.28 -56.03 -39.48
N PRO A 67 -4.67 -54.80 -39.86
CA PRO A 67 -3.88 -53.97 -40.77
C PRO A 67 -2.49 -53.75 -40.19
N SER A 68 -1.44 -53.93 -40.99
CA SER A 68 -0.07 -53.61 -40.60
C SER A 68 0.08 -52.10 -40.43
N GLY A 69 0.58 -51.65 -39.27
CA GLY A 69 1.01 -50.26 -39.08
C GLY A 69 0.17 -49.40 -38.14
N LEU A 70 -0.32 -49.95 -37.02
CA LEU A 70 -0.82 -49.10 -35.92
C LEU A 70 0.36 -48.48 -35.17
N THR A 71 0.43 -47.16 -35.22
CA THR A 71 1.47 -46.35 -34.58
C THR A 71 0.88 -45.66 -33.37
N ILE A 72 1.47 -45.91 -32.19
CA ILE A 72 1.23 -45.11 -30.99
C ILE A 72 2.40 -44.13 -30.86
N VAL A 73 2.09 -42.84 -30.75
CA VAL A 73 3.07 -41.79 -30.45
C VAL A 73 2.93 -41.48 -28.96
N ASN A 74 3.97 -41.83 -28.18
CA ASN A 74 3.99 -41.56 -26.74
C ASN A 74 4.91 -40.38 -26.42
N SER A 75 4.49 -39.51 -25.49
CA SER A 75 5.24 -38.36 -24.98
C SER A 75 5.74 -38.52 -23.53
N GLY A 76 5.58 -39.70 -22.89
CA GLY A 76 6.11 -39.94 -21.53
C GLY A 76 5.92 -41.36 -20.99
N ASP A 77 6.78 -41.77 -20.05
CA ASP A 77 6.97 -43.18 -19.69
C ASP A 77 6.23 -43.64 -18.42
N ALA A 78 5.37 -44.66 -18.62
CA ALA A 78 5.30 -45.94 -17.90
C ALA A 78 3.92 -46.56 -18.20
N VAL A 79 3.90 -47.62 -19.01
CA VAL A 79 2.65 -48.29 -19.41
C VAL A 79 2.47 -49.58 -18.63
N VAL A 80 1.42 -49.67 -17.81
CA VAL A 80 0.93 -50.95 -17.30
C VAL A 80 -0.11 -51.46 -18.29
N MET A 81 0.17 -52.59 -18.97
CA MET A 81 -0.73 -53.19 -19.95
C MET A 81 -1.51 -54.35 -19.34
N ASP A 82 -2.82 -54.14 -19.14
CA ASP A 82 -3.77 -55.24 -18.97
C ASP A 82 -4.55 -55.40 -20.29
N ALA A 83 -4.39 -56.54 -20.96
CA ALA A 83 -5.11 -56.86 -22.18
C ALA A 83 -6.17 -57.93 -21.91
N TYR A 84 -7.43 -57.65 -22.29
CA TYR A 84 -8.50 -58.65 -22.27
C TYR A 84 -8.99 -58.86 -23.71
N THR A 85 -8.82 -60.07 -24.24
CA THR A 85 -9.32 -60.46 -25.57
C THR A 85 -10.38 -61.53 -25.42
N ALA A 86 -11.63 -61.14 -25.64
CA ALA A 86 -12.75 -62.06 -25.78
C ALA A 86 -13.27 -62.02 -27.23
N ASP A 87 -13.64 -63.17 -27.78
CA ASP A 87 -14.49 -63.20 -28.96
C ASP A 87 -15.89 -62.63 -28.65
N ALA A 88 -16.76 -62.53 -29.65
CA ALA A 88 -18.13 -62.03 -29.47
C ALA A 88 -18.98 -62.89 -28.51
N MET A 89 -18.49 -64.06 -28.09
CA MET A 89 -19.14 -65.01 -27.19
C MET A 89 -18.51 -65.04 -25.79
N GLY A 90 -17.47 -64.24 -25.53
CA GLY A 90 -16.81 -64.16 -24.22
C GLY A 90 -15.63 -65.13 -24.05
N ASN A 91 -15.23 -65.88 -25.08
CA ASN A 91 -14.15 -66.86 -24.97
C ASN A 91 -12.78 -66.19 -25.11
N ALA A 92 -11.82 -66.60 -24.26
CA ALA A 92 -10.46 -66.12 -24.33
C ALA A 92 -9.75 -66.58 -25.61
N VAL A 93 -9.19 -65.63 -26.36
CA VAL A 93 -8.44 -65.91 -27.59
C VAL A 93 -6.94 -65.80 -27.33
N ASP A 94 -6.16 -66.77 -27.79
CA ASP A 94 -4.70 -66.74 -27.70
C ASP A 94 -4.12 -65.68 -28.64
N PHE A 95 -3.31 -64.78 -28.08
CA PHE A 95 -2.67 -63.69 -28.83
C PHE A 95 -1.23 -63.48 -28.41
N THR A 96 -0.49 -62.80 -29.27
CA THR A 96 0.82 -62.22 -28.96
C THR A 96 0.78 -60.74 -29.29
N LEU A 97 1.27 -59.92 -28.36
CA LEU A 97 1.48 -58.50 -28.54
C LEU A 97 2.98 -58.21 -28.57
N ASP A 98 3.46 -57.72 -29.70
CA ASP A 98 4.83 -57.26 -29.87
C ASP A 98 4.84 -55.73 -30.04
N ILE A 99 5.74 -55.05 -29.33
CA ILE A 99 5.95 -53.59 -29.38
C ILE A 99 7.38 -53.34 -29.84
N GLY A 100 7.54 -52.63 -30.96
CA GLY A 100 8.87 -52.30 -31.48
C GLY A 100 9.76 -53.52 -31.72
N GLY A 101 9.17 -54.68 -32.06
CA GLY A 101 9.86 -55.95 -32.27
C GLY A 101 10.14 -56.77 -31.00
N THR A 102 9.81 -56.25 -29.82
CA THR A 102 9.94 -56.99 -28.55
C THR A 102 8.59 -57.53 -28.11
N ARG A 103 8.52 -58.80 -27.72
CA ARG A 103 7.29 -59.40 -27.20
C ARG A 103 6.93 -58.80 -25.85
N ALA A 104 5.83 -58.07 -25.80
CA ALA A 104 5.36 -57.37 -24.61
C ALA A 104 4.46 -58.23 -23.74
N LEU A 105 3.53 -58.95 -24.37
CA LEU A 105 2.57 -59.83 -23.71
C LEU A 105 2.16 -60.96 -24.67
N SER A 106 1.80 -62.11 -24.13
CA SER A 106 1.14 -63.17 -24.89
C SER A 106 0.15 -63.90 -24.00
N ARG A 107 -0.95 -64.36 -24.60
CA ARG A 107 -1.89 -65.28 -23.98
C ARG A 107 -1.86 -66.58 -24.76
N THR A 108 -1.62 -67.69 -24.07
CA THR A 108 -1.58 -69.02 -24.70
C THR A 108 -2.27 -70.04 -23.81
N GLY A 109 -3.22 -70.79 -24.36
CA GLY A 109 -4.05 -71.73 -23.59
C GLY A 109 -4.84 -71.05 -22.46
N GLY A 110 -5.27 -69.80 -22.66
CA GLY A 110 -6.05 -69.05 -21.66
C GLY A 110 -5.24 -68.48 -20.47
N LYS A 111 -3.91 -68.62 -20.48
CA LYS A 111 -3.01 -68.01 -19.47
C LYS A 111 -2.22 -66.85 -20.07
N ASP A 112 -2.16 -65.75 -19.33
CA ASP A 112 -1.37 -64.58 -19.71
C ASP A 112 0.10 -64.80 -19.33
N SER A 113 1.02 -64.37 -20.20
CA SER A 113 2.45 -64.31 -19.89
C SER A 113 2.72 -63.17 -18.92
N ALA A 114 3.80 -63.28 -18.14
CA ALA A 114 4.30 -62.12 -17.41
C ALA A 114 4.60 -60.98 -18.40
N PRO A 115 4.27 -59.72 -18.06
CA PRO A 115 4.61 -58.58 -18.91
C PRO A 115 6.12 -58.48 -19.07
N ALA A 116 6.59 -58.21 -20.28
CA ALA A 116 8.03 -58.09 -20.53
C ALA A 116 8.61 -56.86 -19.83
N SER A 117 9.66 -57.07 -19.04
CA SER A 117 10.46 -56.00 -18.45
C SER A 117 11.40 -55.40 -19.51
N GLY A 118 11.56 -54.08 -19.52
CA GLY A 118 12.57 -53.39 -20.35
C GLY A 118 12.06 -52.84 -21.69
N ILE A 119 10.75 -52.65 -21.85
CA ILE A 119 10.21 -51.90 -22.99
C ILE A 119 10.34 -50.41 -22.70
N ASP A 120 11.26 -49.79 -23.43
CA ASP A 120 11.53 -48.36 -23.36
C ASP A 120 10.54 -47.60 -24.25
N PHE A 121 9.72 -46.75 -23.60
CA PHE A 121 8.76 -45.89 -24.25
C PHE A 121 9.26 -44.44 -24.40
N SER A 122 10.52 -44.16 -24.02
CA SER A 122 11.09 -42.81 -23.92
C SER A 122 11.21 -42.17 -25.29
N SER A 123 10.11 -41.58 -25.73
CA SER A 123 9.88 -40.88 -27.01
C SER A 123 9.94 -41.75 -28.28
N GLY A 124 9.05 -41.43 -29.23
CA GLY A 124 9.05 -41.97 -30.59
C GLY A 124 7.83 -42.81 -30.97
N SER A 125 7.66 -43.00 -32.27
CA SER A 125 6.65 -43.88 -32.85
C SER A 125 7.11 -45.34 -32.69
N LYS A 126 6.27 -46.18 -32.06
CA LYS A 126 6.49 -47.64 -32.02
C LYS A 126 5.37 -48.35 -32.77
N GLU A 127 5.74 -49.34 -33.57
CA GLU A 127 4.79 -50.20 -34.27
C GLU A 127 4.22 -51.23 -33.29
N LEU A 128 2.88 -51.31 -33.24
CA LEU A 128 2.16 -52.34 -32.50
C LEU A 128 1.84 -53.50 -33.44
N ARG A 129 2.35 -54.70 -33.13
CA ARG A 129 2.03 -55.91 -33.89
C ARG A 129 1.22 -56.86 -33.03
N LEU A 130 0.00 -57.14 -33.49
CA LEU A 130 -0.92 -58.10 -32.89
C LEU A 130 -0.95 -59.35 -33.75
N LYS A 131 -0.62 -60.50 -33.14
CA LYS A 131 -0.76 -61.81 -33.78
C LYS A 131 -1.75 -62.66 -33.01
N VAL A 132 -2.86 -62.99 -33.64
CA VAL A 132 -3.86 -63.92 -33.08
C VAL A 132 -3.53 -65.32 -33.58
N SER A 133 -3.53 -66.30 -32.68
CA SER A 133 -3.24 -67.71 -33.04
C SER A 133 -4.36 -68.28 -33.90
N LYS A 134 -4.06 -69.31 -34.70
CA LYS A 134 -5.08 -70.07 -35.45
C LYS A 134 -6.19 -70.52 -34.49
N LEU A 135 -7.43 -70.06 -34.70
CA LEU A 135 -8.57 -70.63 -34.01
C LEU A 135 -8.67 -72.11 -34.41
N ASP A 136 -8.72 -73.00 -33.42
CA ASP A 136 -8.88 -74.44 -33.64
C ASP A 136 -10.18 -74.69 -34.44
N ARG A 137 -10.09 -75.44 -35.53
CA ARG A 137 -11.23 -75.78 -36.41
C ARG A 137 -12.40 -76.41 -35.66
N LYS A 138 -12.14 -77.06 -34.51
CA LYS A 138 -13.22 -77.68 -33.71
C LYS A 138 -14.04 -76.68 -32.89
N ILE A 139 -13.54 -75.47 -32.64
CA ILE A 139 -14.27 -74.45 -31.86
C ILE A 139 -15.22 -73.61 -32.73
N ASN A 140 -15.11 -73.66 -34.07
CA ASN A 140 -15.68 -72.61 -34.93
C ASN A 140 -16.72 -73.03 -35.98
N ALA A 141 -17.57 -74.02 -35.70
CA ALA A 141 -18.74 -74.27 -36.55
C ALA A 141 -19.71 -73.07 -36.57
N ALA A 142 -19.94 -72.40 -35.42
CA ALA A 142 -20.87 -71.26 -35.31
C ALA A 142 -20.31 -69.93 -35.85
N LEU A 143 -18.99 -69.75 -35.81
CA LEU A 143 -18.29 -68.57 -36.34
C LEU A 143 -18.18 -68.61 -37.87
N MET A 144 -17.99 -69.80 -38.45
CA MET A 144 -17.96 -69.97 -39.90
C MET A 144 -19.33 -69.73 -40.55
N ASP A 145 -20.42 -70.11 -39.89
CA ASP A 145 -21.78 -69.95 -40.43
C ASP A 145 -22.21 -68.47 -40.51
N LYS A 146 -21.75 -67.63 -39.56
CA LYS A 146 -21.97 -66.18 -39.58
C LYS A 146 -21.05 -65.43 -40.55
N ALA A 147 -19.80 -65.86 -40.74
CA ALA A 147 -18.89 -65.25 -41.70
C ALA A 147 -19.40 -65.38 -43.16
N SER A 148 -20.08 -66.49 -43.49
CA SER A 148 -20.77 -66.67 -44.77
C SER A 148 -22.01 -65.78 -44.97
N SER A 149 -22.52 -65.13 -43.91
CA SER A 149 -23.66 -64.21 -43.95
C SER A 149 -23.27 -62.73 -44.06
N GLY A 150 -21.99 -62.41 -44.23
CA GLY A 150 -21.50 -61.03 -44.33
C GLY A 150 -21.39 -60.27 -43.01
N GLY A 151 -21.45 -60.97 -41.87
CA GLY A 151 -21.25 -60.38 -40.54
C GLY A 151 -19.78 -60.07 -40.28
N THR A 152 -19.45 -58.80 -40.02
CA THR A 152 -18.14 -58.39 -39.49
C THR A 152 -18.07 -58.70 -37.99
N ASP A 153 -17.52 -59.85 -37.61
CA ASP A 153 -17.19 -60.11 -36.20
C ASP A 153 -15.95 -59.29 -35.81
N MET A 154 -16.10 -58.45 -34.79
CA MET A 154 -15.13 -57.44 -34.39
C MET A 154 -14.46 -57.81 -33.07
N LEU A 155 -13.14 -58.05 -33.09
CA LEU A 155 -12.33 -58.22 -31.89
C LEU A 155 -12.28 -56.89 -31.12
N LYS A 156 -12.78 -56.85 -29.88
CA LYS A 156 -12.67 -55.68 -29.02
C LYS A 156 -11.34 -55.71 -28.26
N LEU A 157 -10.53 -54.67 -28.44
CA LEU A 157 -9.29 -54.42 -27.69
C LEU A 157 -9.47 -53.11 -26.92
N GLY A 158 -9.43 -53.17 -25.60
CA GLY A 158 -9.45 -51.99 -24.73
C GLY A 158 -8.09 -51.78 -24.08
N PHE A 159 -7.53 -50.58 -24.20
CA PHE A 159 -6.31 -50.15 -23.48
C PHE A 159 -6.70 -49.05 -22.50
N LYS A 160 -6.31 -49.18 -21.22
CA LYS A 160 -6.46 -48.12 -20.21
C LYS A 160 -5.08 -47.54 -19.88
N PHE A 161 -4.94 -46.23 -20.06
CA PHE A 161 -3.78 -45.46 -19.61
C PHE A 161 -4.24 -44.52 -18.49
N SER A 162 -3.56 -44.52 -17.35
CA SER A 162 -3.86 -43.57 -16.27
C SER A 162 -2.61 -42.81 -15.86
N GLU A 163 -2.52 -41.53 -16.22
CA GLU A 163 -1.60 -40.61 -15.55
C GLU A 163 -2.11 -40.34 -14.14
N LYS A 164 -1.23 -40.45 -13.13
CA LYS A 164 -1.53 -40.01 -11.77
C LYS A 164 -1.15 -38.53 -11.64
N ALA A 165 -1.98 -37.65 -12.18
CA ALA A 165 -1.79 -36.21 -12.02
C ALA A 165 -1.90 -35.81 -10.54
N LEU A 166 -1.08 -34.87 -10.10
CA LEU A 166 -1.21 -34.24 -8.78
C LEU A 166 -2.54 -33.48 -8.72
N GLN A 167 -3.32 -33.73 -7.67
CA GLN A 167 -4.62 -33.11 -7.46
C GLN A 167 -4.59 -32.30 -6.16
N GLY A 168 -5.50 -31.33 -6.06
CA GLY A 168 -5.64 -30.48 -4.89
C GLY A 168 -5.58 -29.01 -5.27
N VAL A 169 -5.45 -28.16 -4.26
CA VAL A 169 -5.37 -26.72 -4.40
C VAL A 169 -4.18 -26.23 -3.58
N VAL A 170 -3.42 -25.30 -4.15
CA VAL A 170 -2.46 -24.49 -3.39
C VAL A 170 -2.97 -23.05 -3.37
N SER A 171 -2.87 -22.42 -2.21
CA SER A 171 -3.16 -21.00 -2.00
C SER A 171 -2.00 -20.36 -1.25
N ILE A 172 -1.79 -19.06 -1.46
CA ILE A 172 -0.84 -18.28 -0.68
C ILE A 172 -1.57 -17.21 0.11
N SER A 173 -1.11 -16.98 1.34
CA SER A 173 -1.61 -15.97 2.27
C SER A 173 -0.46 -15.22 2.95
N GLY A 174 -0.68 -13.97 3.32
CA GLY A 174 0.28 -13.12 4.01
C GLY A 174 -0.02 -11.65 3.71
N ASP A 175 0.68 -10.74 4.39
CA ASP A 175 0.53 -9.30 4.15
C ASP A 175 1.12 -8.92 2.79
N THR A 176 0.51 -7.93 2.15
CA THR A 176 0.95 -7.41 0.84
C THR A 176 2.08 -6.38 0.98
N THR A 177 2.78 -6.33 2.11
CA THR A 177 3.88 -5.39 2.35
C THR A 177 5.21 -6.08 2.08
N VAL A 178 6.09 -5.44 1.31
CA VAL A 178 7.47 -5.92 1.12
C VAL A 178 8.14 -6.17 2.48
N GLY A 179 8.84 -7.29 2.62
CA GLY A 179 9.42 -7.75 3.88
C GLY A 179 8.51 -8.71 4.68
N SER A 180 7.25 -8.88 4.26
CA SER A 180 6.31 -9.80 4.90
C SER A 180 6.51 -11.24 4.45
N THR A 181 6.18 -12.19 5.33
CA THR A 181 6.22 -13.63 5.03
C THR A 181 4.91 -14.10 4.43
N LEU A 182 4.98 -14.61 3.20
CA LEU A 182 3.92 -15.36 2.55
C LEU A 182 4.01 -16.84 2.93
N THR A 183 2.85 -17.48 3.09
CA THR A 183 2.72 -18.91 3.43
C THR A 183 1.91 -19.63 2.37
N ALA A 184 2.46 -20.69 1.79
CA ALA A 184 1.78 -21.57 0.86
C ALA A 184 1.07 -22.70 1.61
N THR A 185 -0.25 -22.77 1.45
CA THR A 185 -1.11 -23.79 2.07
C THR A 185 -1.70 -24.68 0.98
N THR A 186 -1.55 -25.99 1.17
CA THR A 186 -2.13 -27.00 0.28
C THR A 186 -3.38 -27.61 0.91
N SER A 187 -4.37 -27.92 0.07
CA SER A 187 -5.61 -28.59 0.49
C SER A 187 -6.02 -29.64 -0.55
N ASN A 188 -6.69 -30.70 -0.09
CA ASN A 188 -7.17 -31.79 -0.94
C ASN A 188 -6.05 -32.48 -1.76
N LEU A 189 -4.82 -32.49 -1.25
CA LEU A 189 -3.75 -33.33 -1.83
C LEU A 189 -4.07 -34.81 -1.60
N GLN A 190 -3.62 -35.66 -2.51
CA GLN A 190 -3.62 -37.11 -2.28
C GLN A 190 -2.84 -37.44 -1.00
N ALA A 191 -3.36 -38.38 -0.19
CA ALA A 191 -2.88 -38.65 1.18
C ALA A 191 -1.40 -39.06 1.29
N ASP A 192 -0.82 -39.54 0.20
CA ASP A 192 0.54 -40.00 0.05
C ASP A 192 1.41 -39.10 -0.85
N ALA A 193 0.87 -37.97 -1.33
CA ALA A 193 1.66 -36.93 -2.00
C ALA A 193 2.49 -36.17 -0.98
N LYS A 194 3.76 -35.87 -1.30
CA LYS A 194 4.63 -35.05 -0.44
C LYS A 194 4.89 -33.70 -1.11
N PRO A 195 4.32 -32.60 -0.62
CA PRO A 195 4.46 -31.30 -1.27
C PRO A 195 5.91 -30.80 -1.24
N SER A 196 6.39 -30.36 -2.40
CA SER A 196 7.60 -29.58 -2.59
C SER A 196 7.21 -28.22 -3.19
N TYR A 197 7.86 -27.15 -2.75
CA TYR A 197 7.46 -25.78 -3.10
C TYR A 197 8.53 -25.12 -3.98
N GLN A 198 8.10 -24.21 -4.85
CA GLN A 198 8.96 -23.31 -5.58
C GLN A 198 8.22 -21.98 -5.80
N TRP A 199 8.84 -20.88 -5.39
CA TRP A 199 8.26 -19.53 -5.56
C TRP A 199 8.72 -18.88 -6.87
N TYR A 200 7.86 -18.02 -7.41
CA TYR A 200 8.02 -17.34 -8.69
C TYR A 200 7.64 -15.87 -8.59
N ARG A 201 8.39 -15.01 -9.30
CA ARG A 201 8.11 -13.59 -9.51
C ARG A 201 7.77 -13.37 -10.97
N ASP A 202 6.55 -12.94 -11.27
CA ASP A 202 6.02 -12.77 -12.64
C ASP A 202 6.29 -14.00 -13.54
N GLY A 203 6.15 -15.19 -12.97
CA GLY A 203 6.39 -16.46 -13.66
C GLY A 203 7.86 -16.88 -13.79
N SER A 204 8.82 -16.06 -13.36
CA SER A 204 10.25 -16.40 -13.29
C SER A 204 10.61 -17.02 -11.94
N VAL A 205 11.48 -18.03 -11.93
CA VAL A 205 11.88 -18.75 -10.71
C VAL A 205 12.65 -17.82 -9.76
N ILE A 206 12.23 -17.77 -8.49
CA ILE A 206 13.00 -17.14 -7.41
C ILE A 206 13.99 -18.18 -6.87
N SER A 207 15.28 -18.00 -7.17
CA SER A 207 16.33 -18.97 -6.83
C SER A 207 16.39 -19.21 -5.31
N GLY A 208 16.40 -20.47 -4.89
CA GLY A 208 16.51 -20.87 -3.48
C GLY A 208 15.21 -20.76 -2.67
N ALA A 209 14.15 -20.17 -3.21
CA ALA A 209 12.85 -20.08 -2.54
C ALA A 209 12.05 -21.38 -2.71
N THR A 210 12.39 -22.40 -1.91
CA THR A 210 11.80 -23.75 -1.96
C THR A 210 11.05 -24.17 -0.69
N GLY A 211 10.93 -23.27 0.29
CA GLY A 211 10.18 -23.49 1.51
C GLY A 211 8.66 -23.35 1.32
N SER A 212 7.89 -23.85 2.28
CA SER A 212 6.44 -23.60 2.37
C SER A 212 6.11 -22.13 2.68
N THR A 213 7.12 -21.33 3.01
CA THR A 213 7.02 -19.89 3.24
C THR A 213 8.06 -19.13 2.41
N TYR A 214 7.77 -17.87 2.10
CA TYR A 214 8.68 -16.96 1.42
C TYR A 214 8.55 -15.55 2.00
N THR A 215 9.66 -14.96 2.46
CA THR A 215 9.70 -13.56 2.88
C THR A 215 10.00 -12.70 1.67
N THR A 216 9.08 -11.79 1.36
CA THR A 216 9.19 -10.88 0.22
C THR A 216 10.36 -9.90 0.39
N ILE A 217 10.97 -9.51 -0.71
CA ILE A 217 12.15 -8.63 -0.78
C ILE A 217 11.84 -7.39 -1.63
N GLU A 218 12.76 -6.41 -1.65
CA GLU A 218 12.55 -5.15 -2.37
C GLU A 218 12.32 -5.35 -3.87
N GLU A 219 12.96 -6.34 -4.48
CA GLU A 219 12.75 -6.69 -5.89
C GLU A 219 11.39 -7.33 -6.19
N ASP A 220 10.57 -7.63 -5.19
CA ASP A 220 9.19 -8.10 -5.37
C ASP A 220 8.17 -6.95 -5.47
N ASP A 221 8.57 -5.70 -5.22
CA ASP A 221 7.66 -4.55 -5.22
C ASP A 221 6.92 -4.42 -6.56
N GLY A 222 5.58 -4.44 -6.51
CA GLY A 222 4.72 -4.38 -7.68
C GLY A 222 4.68 -5.65 -8.54
N HIS A 223 5.42 -6.71 -8.20
CA HIS A 223 5.50 -7.95 -8.98
C HIS A 223 4.56 -9.04 -8.44
N GLY A 224 4.01 -9.87 -9.33
CA GLY A 224 3.13 -10.97 -8.95
C GLY A 224 3.90 -12.17 -8.40
N ILE A 225 3.78 -12.42 -7.09
CA ILE A 225 4.39 -13.56 -6.42
C ILE A 225 3.44 -14.75 -6.41
N THR A 226 3.89 -15.89 -6.92
CA THR A 226 3.14 -17.16 -6.96
C THR A 226 3.99 -18.30 -6.42
N CYS A 227 3.33 -19.35 -5.92
CA CYS A 227 3.97 -20.59 -5.49
C CYS A 227 3.45 -21.76 -6.35
N LYS A 228 4.37 -22.59 -6.84
CA LYS A 228 4.04 -23.88 -7.43
C LYS A 228 4.39 -25.02 -6.50
N VAL A 229 3.49 -26.00 -6.42
CA VAL A 229 3.67 -27.20 -5.61
C VAL A 229 3.74 -28.43 -6.50
N SER A 230 4.75 -29.27 -6.28
CA SER A 230 4.95 -30.58 -6.90
C SER A 230 5.01 -31.68 -5.84
N ASP A 231 4.98 -32.95 -6.26
CA ASP A 231 5.21 -34.09 -5.36
C ASP A 231 6.69 -34.49 -5.35
N SER A 232 7.34 -34.32 -4.20
CA SER A 232 8.76 -34.58 -4.01
C SER A 232 9.14 -36.05 -4.20
N THR A 233 8.17 -36.97 -4.16
CA THR A 233 8.42 -38.40 -4.39
C THR A 233 8.39 -38.80 -5.87
N GLY A 234 7.87 -37.91 -6.73
CA GLY A 234 7.65 -38.20 -8.15
C GLY A 234 6.50 -39.19 -8.42
N LYS A 235 5.67 -39.50 -7.41
CA LYS A 235 4.53 -40.42 -7.56
C LYS A 235 3.38 -39.79 -8.32
N TYR A 236 3.20 -38.49 -8.18
CA TYR A 236 2.24 -37.68 -8.91
C TYR A 236 2.95 -36.68 -9.83
N THR A 237 2.46 -36.54 -11.06
CA THR A 237 3.05 -35.64 -12.06
C THR A 237 2.33 -34.29 -12.12
N GLY A 238 3.00 -33.28 -12.66
CA GLY A 238 2.47 -31.92 -12.80
C GLY A 238 2.71 -31.03 -11.57
N THR A 239 2.13 -29.83 -11.60
CA THR A 239 2.27 -28.82 -10.54
C THR A 239 0.94 -28.11 -10.29
N LEU A 240 0.63 -27.85 -9.03
CA LEU A 240 -0.44 -26.92 -8.65
C LEU A 240 0.14 -25.51 -8.56
N THR A 241 -0.59 -24.49 -9.00
CA THR A 241 -0.16 -23.07 -8.94
C THR A 241 -1.12 -22.27 -8.08
N SER A 242 -0.60 -21.41 -7.22
CA SER A 242 -1.40 -20.59 -6.30
C SER A 242 -2.03 -19.38 -6.98
N ASN A 243 -2.89 -18.67 -6.25
CA ASN A 243 -3.17 -17.26 -6.51
C ASN A 243 -1.86 -16.44 -6.50
N ALA A 244 -1.89 -15.25 -7.12
CA ALA A 244 -0.80 -14.28 -7.03
C ALA A 244 -1.05 -13.30 -5.88
N ILE A 245 0.00 -12.88 -5.19
CA ILE A 245 0.02 -11.74 -4.27
C ILE A 245 1.03 -10.75 -4.83
N THR A 246 0.68 -9.46 -4.84
CA THR A 246 1.57 -8.39 -5.29
C THR A 246 2.04 -7.60 -4.06
N PRO A 247 3.27 -7.83 -3.57
CA PRO A 247 3.84 -7.03 -2.50
C PRO A 247 4.01 -5.58 -2.96
N VAL A 248 3.79 -4.66 -2.04
CA VAL A 248 3.96 -3.22 -2.25
C VAL A 248 4.85 -2.68 -1.15
N LYS A 249 5.86 -1.89 -1.53
CA LYS A 249 6.72 -1.18 -0.57
C LYS A 249 5.87 -0.17 0.21
N PRO A 250 5.94 -0.16 1.55
CA PRO A 250 5.16 0.79 2.33
C PRO A 250 5.59 2.22 2.00
N ALA A 251 4.64 3.14 1.95
CA ALA A 251 4.94 4.55 1.79
C ALA A 251 5.62 5.06 3.07
N GLU A 252 6.77 5.71 2.92
CA GLU A 252 7.50 6.34 4.00
C GLU A 252 7.33 7.86 3.90
N ALA A 253 7.15 8.52 5.03
CA ALA A 253 7.12 9.97 5.10
C ALA A 253 8.55 10.52 5.12
N PHE A 254 8.83 11.50 4.27
CA PHE A 254 10.12 12.14 4.19
C PHE A 254 10.02 13.61 3.77
N ALA A 255 11.06 14.38 4.05
CA ALA A 255 11.22 15.74 3.57
C ALA A 255 12.46 15.86 2.69
N VAL A 256 12.39 16.69 1.66
CA VAL A 256 13.51 16.98 0.75
C VAL A 256 13.75 18.47 0.76
N TYR A 257 14.98 18.85 1.11
CA TYR A 257 15.48 20.20 0.88
C TYR A 257 16.19 20.28 -0.48
N SER A 258 15.89 21.32 -1.25
CA SER A 258 16.50 21.60 -2.54
C SER A 258 17.11 23.00 -2.55
N ALA A 259 18.43 23.09 -2.72
CA ALA A 259 19.14 24.35 -2.88
C ALA A 259 18.88 25.03 -4.24
N ASP A 260 18.28 24.32 -5.21
CA ASP A 260 17.96 24.88 -6.54
C ASP A 260 16.96 26.06 -6.43
N ASP A 261 16.04 25.99 -5.46
CA ASP A 261 15.02 27.02 -5.22
C ASP A 261 14.73 27.27 -3.73
N ASN A 262 15.57 26.73 -2.84
CA ASN A 262 15.44 26.83 -1.39
C ASN A 262 14.07 26.35 -0.86
N SER A 263 13.54 25.28 -1.45
CA SER A 263 12.30 24.64 -1.01
C SER A 263 12.58 23.48 -0.06
N LEU A 264 11.73 23.35 0.96
CA LEU A 264 11.64 22.18 1.83
C LEU A 264 10.26 21.55 1.61
N ASN A 265 10.22 20.41 0.92
CA ASN A 265 8.99 19.76 0.51
C ASN A 265 8.83 18.41 1.23
N PHE A 266 7.62 18.12 1.70
CA PHE A 266 7.28 16.92 2.45
C PHE A 266 6.42 15.99 1.61
N TYR A 267 6.68 14.68 1.73
CA TYR A 267 6.11 13.61 0.91
C TYR A 267 5.81 12.38 1.76
N LYS A 268 4.97 11.48 1.23
CA LYS A 268 4.72 10.15 1.79
C LYS A 268 4.58 9.14 0.65
N ARG A 269 5.70 8.50 0.29
CA ARG A 269 5.81 7.68 -0.93
C ARG A 269 6.71 6.47 -0.71
N SER A 270 6.59 5.45 -1.56
CA SER A 270 7.43 4.25 -1.51
C SER A 270 8.88 4.50 -1.93
N GLU A 271 9.10 5.51 -2.76
CA GLU A 271 10.43 5.89 -3.27
C GLU A 271 10.93 7.17 -2.60
N VAL A 272 11.97 7.02 -1.79
CA VAL A 272 12.72 8.11 -1.17
C VAL A 272 13.94 8.41 -2.07
N PRO A 273 14.13 9.64 -2.56
CA PRO A 273 15.27 9.97 -3.41
C PRO A 273 16.58 9.88 -2.63
N ASN A 274 17.67 9.52 -3.32
CA ASN A 274 19.01 9.66 -2.75
C ASN A 274 19.46 11.12 -2.81
N VAL A 275 20.32 11.53 -1.87
CA VAL A 275 20.96 12.85 -1.91
C VAL A 275 21.73 13.02 -3.23
N GLY A 276 21.53 14.15 -3.89
CA GLY A 276 22.09 14.49 -5.21
C GLY A 276 21.27 14.00 -6.41
N GLN A 277 20.23 13.18 -6.19
CA GLN A 277 19.32 12.76 -7.26
C GLN A 277 18.38 13.90 -7.67
N VAL A 278 18.01 13.94 -8.95
CA VAL A 278 16.90 14.78 -9.40
C VAL A 278 15.57 14.15 -8.97
N PHE A 279 14.80 14.89 -8.19
CA PHE A 279 13.49 14.52 -7.67
C PHE A 279 12.52 15.70 -7.87
N GLU A 280 11.36 15.45 -8.49
CA GLU A 280 10.36 16.51 -8.79
C GLU A 280 10.98 17.72 -9.53
N GLY A 281 11.91 17.45 -10.46
CA GLY A 281 12.58 18.46 -11.28
C GLY A 281 13.67 19.27 -10.57
N ARG A 282 14.10 18.87 -9.36
CA ARG A 282 15.12 19.56 -8.55
C ARG A 282 16.12 18.59 -7.97
N THR A 283 17.29 19.07 -7.61
CA THR A 283 18.30 18.30 -6.88
C THR A 283 17.88 18.12 -5.43
N ALA A 284 17.74 16.87 -4.98
CA ALA A 284 17.57 16.53 -3.57
C ALA A 284 18.87 16.82 -2.81
N THR A 285 19.02 18.05 -2.33
CA THR A 285 20.25 18.51 -1.63
C THR A 285 20.38 17.86 -0.27
N ALA A 286 19.26 17.68 0.44
CA ALA A 286 19.19 16.86 1.63
C ALA A 286 17.84 16.14 1.70
N VAL A 287 17.82 14.96 2.32
CA VAL A 287 16.65 14.10 2.43
C VAL A 287 16.54 13.64 3.89
N TYR A 288 15.34 13.74 4.45
CA TYR A 288 15.05 13.50 5.86
C TYR A 288 13.93 12.48 5.98
N THR A 289 14.19 11.33 6.57
CA THR A 289 13.19 10.31 6.90
C THR A 289 12.86 10.33 8.39
N GLY A 290 11.97 9.45 8.86
CA GLY A 290 11.60 9.38 10.28
C GLY A 290 10.75 10.55 10.79
N ILE A 291 10.36 11.47 9.91
CA ILE A 291 9.68 12.72 10.27
C ILE A 291 8.32 12.51 10.95
N GLU A 292 7.68 11.35 10.82
CA GLU A 292 6.42 11.07 11.52
C GLU A 292 6.63 10.56 12.95
N THR A 293 7.79 10.00 13.26
CA THR A 293 8.06 9.29 14.53
C THR A 293 9.08 9.98 15.41
N ASP A 294 9.98 10.77 14.81
CA ASP A 294 11.06 11.42 15.52
C ASP A 294 10.56 12.57 16.41
N VAL A 295 11.18 12.71 17.59
CA VAL A 295 10.87 13.75 18.56
C VAL A 295 12.14 14.55 18.87
N TYR A 296 12.06 15.87 18.68
CA TYR A 296 13.18 16.79 18.91
C TYR A 296 13.01 17.52 20.24
N SER A 297 14.11 17.68 20.98
CA SER A 297 14.12 18.29 22.31
C SER A 297 14.83 19.65 22.36
N THR A 298 15.58 20.00 21.32
CA THR A 298 16.25 21.29 21.17
C THR A 298 16.20 21.77 19.72
N GLY A 299 16.21 23.09 19.52
CA GLY A 299 16.09 23.73 18.21
C GLY A 299 17.29 23.60 17.28
N ASN A 300 18.29 22.77 17.58
CA ASN A 300 19.36 22.38 16.67
C ASN A 300 19.29 20.89 16.28
N GLN A 301 18.24 20.18 16.71
CA GLN A 301 18.05 18.75 16.44
C GLN A 301 17.04 18.50 15.32
N GLN A 302 16.23 19.49 14.92
CA GLN A 302 15.30 19.33 13.81
C GLN A 302 16.07 19.05 12.50
N PRO A 303 15.49 18.25 11.58
CA PRO A 303 16.25 17.62 10.49
C PRO A 303 16.95 18.62 9.58
N TRP A 304 16.31 19.75 9.32
CA TRP A 304 16.77 20.78 8.38
C TRP A 304 17.50 21.96 9.05
N TRP A 305 18.06 21.77 10.25
CA TRP A 305 18.79 22.82 10.97
C TRP A 305 19.88 23.49 10.11
N ASP A 306 20.70 22.69 9.42
CA ASP A 306 21.82 23.18 8.60
C ASP A 306 21.38 24.12 7.46
N TYR A 307 20.12 24.00 7.03
CA TYR A 307 19.53 24.80 5.95
C TYR A 307 18.43 25.76 6.44
N SER A 308 18.24 25.91 7.75
CA SER A 308 17.21 26.76 8.35
C SER A 308 17.24 28.20 7.82
N ASN A 309 18.44 28.78 7.67
CA ASN A 309 18.64 30.13 7.10
C ASN A 309 18.51 30.18 5.57
N ASP A 310 18.43 29.05 4.88
CA ASP A 310 18.31 28.99 3.43
C ASP A 310 16.87 28.73 2.98
N ILE A 311 16.07 28.01 3.77
CA ILE A 311 14.67 27.71 3.43
C ILE A 311 13.87 29.00 3.16
N ARG A 312 13.16 29.02 2.02
CA ARG A 312 12.27 30.12 1.60
C ARG A 312 10.84 29.65 1.40
N THR A 313 10.63 28.39 1.02
CA THR A 313 9.29 27.84 0.82
C THR A 313 9.18 26.47 1.46
N VAL A 314 8.01 26.19 2.03
CA VAL A 314 7.69 24.90 2.63
C VAL A 314 6.35 24.42 2.10
N LYS A 315 6.28 23.15 1.68
CA LYS A 315 5.04 22.53 1.19
C LYS A 315 4.92 21.09 1.63
N PHE A 316 3.71 20.68 2.02
CA PHE A 316 3.34 19.29 2.21
C PHE A 316 2.60 18.79 0.97
N LEU A 317 3.26 17.97 0.15
CA LEU A 317 2.74 17.49 -1.13
C LEU A 317 1.84 16.26 -0.94
N ASP A 318 2.17 15.43 0.04
CA ASP A 318 1.36 14.29 0.48
C ASP A 318 1.06 14.44 1.98
N VAL A 319 0.08 13.67 2.49
CA VAL A 319 -0.30 13.70 3.90
C VAL A 319 0.82 13.14 4.77
N VAL A 320 1.31 13.95 5.70
CA VAL A 320 2.29 13.59 6.72
C VAL A 320 1.65 13.75 8.09
N LYS A 321 1.76 12.71 8.92
CA LYS A 321 1.09 12.59 10.22
C LYS A 321 2.10 12.39 11.36
N PRO A 322 2.75 13.46 11.85
CA PRO A 322 3.76 13.34 12.89
C PRO A 322 3.17 13.19 14.30
N VAL A 323 3.89 12.49 15.18
CA VAL A 323 3.57 12.41 16.62
C VAL A 323 3.98 13.68 17.40
N SER A 324 4.87 14.49 16.82
CA SER A 324 5.39 15.74 17.38
C SER A 324 5.83 16.68 16.27
N THR A 325 5.53 17.98 16.41
CA THR A 325 6.08 19.05 15.55
C THR A 325 6.99 19.99 16.33
N ALA A 326 7.46 19.55 17.51
CA ALA A 326 8.38 20.33 18.32
C ALA A 326 9.63 20.73 17.51
N TYR A 327 9.95 22.02 17.54
CA TYR A 327 11.05 22.66 16.82
C TYR A 327 11.03 22.54 15.29
N TRP A 328 9.94 22.02 14.69
CA TRP A 328 9.79 22.14 13.24
C TRP A 328 9.87 23.61 12.88
N PHE A 329 10.53 23.96 11.78
CA PHE A 329 10.72 25.34 11.32
C PHE A 329 11.35 26.33 12.33
N PHE A 330 11.93 25.84 13.43
CA PHE A 330 12.69 26.66 14.35
C PHE A 330 13.87 27.32 13.62
N ASP A 331 13.99 28.64 13.79
CA ASP A 331 15.04 29.46 13.17
C ASP A 331 15.03 29.44 11.63
N CYS A 332 13.90 29.03 11.01
CA CYS A 332 13.67 29.19 9.58
C CYS A 332 13.32 30.66 9.26
N LYS A 333 14.30 31.54 9.48
CA LYS A 333 14.20 33.00 9.54
C LYS A 333 13.69 33.72 8.29
N PHE A 334 13.54 33.04 7.17
CA PHE A 334 13.31 33.69 5.87
C PHE A 334 12.26 32.97 5.02
N ILE A 335 11.37 32.21 5.67
CA ILE A 335 10.22 31.59 5.01
C ILE A 335 9.33 32.69 4.42
N LYS A 336 9.08 32.60 3.11
CA LYS A 336 8.21 33.49 2.34
C LYS A 336 6.84 32.88 2.06
N SER A 337 6.76 31.55 2.09
CA SER A 337 5.53 30.80 1.83
C SER A 337 5.58 29.48 2.58
N LEU A 338 4.50 29.19 3.33
CA LEU A 338 4.35 27.99 4.13
C LEU A 338 2.94 27.43 3.85
N ASN A 339 2.88 26.27 3.19
CA ASN A 339 1.62 25.58 2.92
C ASN A 339 1.55 24.29 3.76
N LEU A 340 0.63 24.27 4.71
CA LEU A 340 0.45 23.20 5.71
C LEU A 340 -0.77 22.29 5.44
N THR A 341 -1.42 22.40 4.27
CA THR A 341 -2.71 21.73 3.99
C THR A 341 -2.68 20.21 4.24
N ASN A 342 -1.55 19.55 3.97
CA ASN A 342 -1.38 18.10 4.12
C ASN A 342 -0.59 17.71 5.38
N LEU A 343 -0.48 18.61 6.36
CA LEU A 343 0.05 18.27 7.68
C LEU A 343 -1.10 17.82 8.58
N ASP A 344 -1.24 16.51 8.78
CA ASP A 344 -2.22 15.93 9.69
C ASP A 344 -1.69 15.99 11.12
N THR A 345 -2.26 16.88 11.94
CA THR A 345 -1.83 17.12 13.32
C THR A 345 -2.62 16.32 14.36
N SER A 346 -3.53 15.43 13.94
CA SER A 346 -4.41 14.69 14.85
C SER A 346 -3.69 13.79 15.86
N GLU A 347 -2.42 13.44 15.61
CA GLU A 347 -1.58 12.66 16.54
C GLU A 347 -0.51 13.52 17.26
N VAL A 348 -0.42 14.81 16.96
CA VAL A 348 0.60 15.69 17.52
C VAL A 348 0.28 15.99 18.98
N THR A 349 1.25 15.68 19.86
CA THR A 349 1.13 15.95 21.30
C THR A 349 1.97 17.15 21.77
N ASN A 350 2.94 17.57 20.96
CA ASN A 350 3.89 18.64 21.27
C ASN A 350 4.13 19.54 20.06
N MET A 351 3.84 20.84 20.21
CA MET A 351 4.05 21.90 19.20
C MET A 351 5.07 22.96 19.68
N GLU A 352 5.91 22.60 20.66
CA GLU A 352 6.91 23.48 21.23
C GLU A 352 7.80 24.12 20.15
N TYR A 353 7.88 25.46 20.15
CA TYR A 353 8.72 26.25 19.24
C TYR A 353 8.54 26.02 17.72
N MET A 354 7.43 25.42 17.27
CA MET A 354 7.16 25.05 15.86
C MET A 354 7.22 26.23 14.84
N PHE A 355 7.00 27.46 15.27
CA PHE A 355 7.09 28.64 14.39
C PHE A 355 7.91 29.75 15.05
N CYS A 356 8.89 29.35 15.85
CA CYS A 356 9.78 30.24 16.59
C CYS A 356 10.88 30.78 15.66
N HIS A 357 11.22 32.06 15.84
CA HIS A 357 12.31 32.75 15.13
C HIS A 357 12.10 32.85 13.61
N ILE A 358 10.85 32.98 13.18
CA ILE A 358 10.55 33.32 11.79
C ILE A 358 10.56 34.84 11.63
N TYR A 359 11.52 35.32 10.85
CA TYR A 359 11.61 36.72 10.46
C TYR A 359 11.19 36.86 8.98
N ASP A 360 10.90 38.09 8.55
CA ASP A 360 10.98 38.41 7.14
C ASP A 360 11.91 39.61 7.00
N TYR A 361 13.21 39.34 7.12
CA TYR A 361 14.24 40.33 6.95
C TYR A 361 14.82 40.21 5.54
N ILE A 362 14.50 41.17 4.67
CA ILE A 362 15.26 41.40 3.45
C ILE A 362 16.41 42.34 3.81
N PRO A 363 17.69 41.94 3.67
CA PRO A 363 18.82 42.85 3.82
C PRO A 363 18.84 43.82 2.63
N SER A 364 18.03 44.87 2.67
CA SER A 364 18.20 46.03 1.80
C SER A 364 18.92 47.11 2.58
N GLY A 365 20.09 47.51 2.09
CA GLY A 365 20.97 48.51 2.69
C GLY A 365 20.42 49.94 2.75
N ASN A 366 19.09 50.12 2.85
CA ASN A 366 18.39 51.39 3.08
C ASN A 366 16.97 51.15 3.64
N GLY A 367 16.87 50.30 4.67
CA GLY A 367 15.64 50.05 5.41
C GLY A 367 15.17 48.60 5.27
N SER A 368 14.92 47.95 6.39
CA SER A 368 14.34 46.61 6.47
C SER A 368 12.90 46.65 5.95
N VAL A 369 12.61 45.97 4.85
CA VAL A 369 11.23 45.76 4.39
C VAL A 369 10.77 44.42 4.92
N PHE A 370 9.76 44.44 5.79
CA PHE A 370 9.09 43.25 6.31
C PHE A 370 7.82 42.99 5.50
N ARG A 371 7.57 41.76 5.09
CA ARG A 371 6.31 41.30 4.50
C ARG A 371 5.63 40.36 5.48
N ALA A 372 4.31 40.42 5.50
CA ALA A 372 3.51 39.53 6.31
C ALA A 372 3.53 38.11 5.73
N LEU A 373 3.87 37.13 6.56
CA LEU A 373 3.65 35.71 6.30
C LEU A 373 2.23 35.37 6.77
N ALA A 374 1.39 34.89 5.86
CA ALA A 374 0.11 34.32 6.21
C ALA A 374 0.30 32.87 6.65
N LEU A 375 -0.21 32.53 7.83
CA LEU A 375 -0.27 31.16 8.34
C LEU A 375 -1.73 30.71 8.35
N ASP A 376 -2.01 29.57 7.72
CA ASP A 376 -3.33 28.95 7.69
C ASP A 376 -3.28 27.66 8.52
N PHE A 377 -4.14 27.59 9.54
CA PHE A 377 -4.27 26.45 10.45
C PHE A 377 -5.63 25.74 10.32
N SER A 378 -6.40 26.00 9.27
CA SER A 378 -7.75 25.43 9.11
C SER A 378 -7.81 23.90 9.10
N GLY A 379 -6.70 23.23 8.79
CA GLY A 379 -6.56 21.76 8.86
C GLY A 379 -5.99 21.22 10.17
N PHE A 380 -5.72 22.07 11.17
CA PHE A 380 -5.08 21.62 12.41
C PHE A 380 -6.08 20.98 13.37
N ASP A 381 -5.75 19.79 13.87
CA ASP A 381 -6.36 19.19 15.05
C ASP A 381 -5.36 19.31 16.20
N THR A 382 -5.72 20.11 17.21
CA THR A 382 -4.87 20.40 18.38
C THR A 382 -5.38 19.75 19.66
N SER A 383 -6.42 18.92 19.58
CA SER A 383 -7.10 18.32 20.74
C SER A 383 -6.20 17.44 21.61
N ASN A 384 -5.16 16.85 21.00
CA ASN A 384 -4.16 16.02 21.67
C ASN A 384 -2.91 16.79 22.12
N VAL A 385 -2.78 18.07 21.78
CA VAL A 385 -1.59 18.87 22.09
C VAL A 385 -1.58 19.24 23.57
N THR A 386 -0.46 18.93 24.24
CA THR A 386 -0.28 19.20 25.68
C THR A 386 0.76 20.29 25.96
N ASN A 387 1.63 20.59 24.99
CA ASN A 387 2.70 21.56 25.07
C ASN A 387 2.70 22.48 23.83
N MET A 388 2.47 23.78 24.05
CA MET A 388 2.53 24.83 23.03
C MET A 388 3.59 25.88 23.37
N ARG A 389 4.59 25.51 24.20
CA ARG A 389 5.66 26.39 24.65
C ARG A 389 6.33 27.08 23.47
N GLY A 390 6.31 28.40 23.46
CA GLY A 390 7.03 29.21 22.49
C GLY A 390 6.65 28.98 21.02
N MET A 391 5.49 28.40 20.73
CA MET A 391 5.07 28.04 19.36
C MET A 391 5.27 29.18 18.36
N PHE A 392 5.02 30.45 18.76
CA PHE A 392 5.21 31.64 17.91
C PHE A 392 6.27 32.62 18.46
N ARG A 393 7.18 32.16 19.32
CA ARG A 393 8.19 33.03 19.97
C ARG A 393 9.11 33.72 18.97
N ASP A 394 9.32 35.03 19.18
CA ASP A 394 10.02 35.95 18.29
C ASP A 394 9.64 35.76 16.80
N ASN A 395 8.39 35.43 16.51
CA ASN A 395 7.87 35.45 15.15
C ASN A 395 7.51 36.89 14.79
N HIS A 396 8.29 37.49 13.88
CA HIS A 396 8.07 38.87 13.42
C HIS A 396 7.51 38.91 12.00
N ALA A 397 7.40 37.77 11.32
CA ALA A 397 6.82 37.71 9.99
C ALA A 397 5.29 37.79 10.01
N VAL A 398 4.62 37.44 11.12
CA VAL A 398 3.16 37.40 11.20
C VAL A 398 2.56 38.68 11.81
N GLU A 399 1.58 39.26 11.12
CA GLU A 399 0.86 40.48 11.57
C GLU A 399 -0.55 40.18 12.11
N SER A 400 -1.13 39.03 11.78
CA SER A 400 -2.42 38.55 12.28
C SER A 400 -2.41 37.03 12.36
N LEU A 401 -3.00 36.47 13.42
CA LEU A 401 -3.16 35.03 13.61
C LEU A 401 -4.64 34.71 13.82
N ASP A 402 -5.16 33.75 13.05
CA ASP A 402 -6.44 33.12 13.34
C ASP A 402 -6.17 31.80 14.08
N LEU A 403 -6.57 31.75 15.35
CA LEU A 403 -6.42 30.58 16.22
C LEU A 403 -7.78 30.03 16.66
N SER A 404 -8.86 30.42 15.99
CA SER A 404 -10.23 30.07 16.39
C SER A 404 -10.52 28.56 16.35
N GLY A 405 -9.78 27.81 15.51
CA GLY A 405 -9.87 26.35 15.42
C GLY A 405 -9.03 25.58 16.44
N PHE A 406 -8.26 26.24 17.31
CA PHE A 406 -7.41 25.56 18.28
C PHE A 406 -8.23 25.04 19.46
N ASP A 407 -8.10 23.75 19.75
CA ASP A 407 -8.54 23.13 21.00
C ASP A 407 -7.36 23.13 21.98
N THR A 408 -7.39 24.03 22.96
CA THR A 408 -6.34 24.14 23.99
C THR A 408 -6.70 23.43 25.29
N SER A 409 -7.80 22.68 25.34
CA SER A 409 -8.33 22.09 26.58
C SER A 409 -7.41 21.04 27.21
N SER A 410 -6.45 20.50 26.45
CA SER A 410 -5.41 19.56 26.90
C SER A 410 -4.07 20.22 27.24
N VAL A 411 -3.88 21.50 26.93
CA VAL A 411 -2.59 22.19 27.03
C VAL A 411 -2.23 22.49 28.49
N THR A 412 -0.98 22.19 28.85
CA THR A 412 -0.43 22.39 30.20
C THR A 412 0.70 23.43 30.25
N ASP A 413 1.41 23.65 29.14
CA ASP A 413 2.47 24.67 29.04
C ASP A 413 2.21 25.59 27.83
N MET A 414 2.03 26.88 28.11
CA MET A 414 1.91 27.98 27.13
C MET A 414 3.00 29.04 27.35
N SER A 415 4.06 28.72 28.09
CA SER A 415 5.16 29.65 28.33
C SER A 415 5.76 30.11 27.01
N PHE A 416 6.06 31.40 26.92
CA PHE A 416 6.61 32.07 25.75
C PHE A 416 5.77 31.99 24.46
N MET A 417 4.53 31.46 24.46
CA MET A 417 3.78 31.13 23.23
C MET A 417 3.75 32.28 22.20
N PHE A 418 3.53 33.52 22.66
CA PHE A 418 3.51 34.74 21.83
C PHE A 418 4.61 35.73 22.21
N HIS A 419 5.66 35.27 22.90
CA HIS A 419 6.75 36.10 23.38
C HIS A 419 7.44 36.83 22.22
N ASN A 420 7.57 38.15 22.34
CA ASN A 420 8.17 39.03 21.35
C ASN A 420 7.58 38.90 19.94
N MET A 421 6.29 38.59 19.79
CA MET A 421 5.60 38.82 18.51
C MET A 421 5.35 40.32 18.29
N THR A 422 6.42 41.08 18.06
CA THR A 422 6.41 42.55 18.11
C THR A 422 5.61 43.24 16.99
N ARG A 423 5.31 42.51 15.91
CA ARG A 423 4.64 43.01 14.70
C ARG A 423 3.18 42.56 14.57
N ILE A 424 2.67 41.76 15.51
CA ILE A 424 1.26 41.38 15.50
C ILE A 424 0.38 42.62 15.74
N GLN A 425 -0.70 42.78 14.97
CA GLN A 425 -1.61 43.92 15.06
C GLN A 425 -2.86 43.59 15.88
N SER A 426 -3.26 42.32 15.90
CA SER A 426 -4.41 41.81 16.65
C SER A 426 -4.19 40.35 17.01
N LEU A 427 -4.69 39.93 18.17
CA LEU A 427 -4.66 38.54 18.61
C LEU A 427 -5.98 38.21 19.32
N ASP A 428 -6.71 37.21 18.81
CA ASP A 428 -7.90 36.69 19.45
C ASP A 428 -7.58 35.36 20.14
N VAL A 429 -7.73 35.32 21.46
CA VAL A 429 -7.50 34.14 22.31
C VAL A 429 -8.75 33.77 23.13
N ARG A 430 -9.92 34.32 22.79
CA ARG A 430 -11.15 34.10 23.57
C ARG A 430 -11.65 32.67 23.49
N SER A 431 -11.25 31.90 22.48
CA SER A 431 -11.55 30.47 22.34
C SER A 431 -10.68 29.58 23.24
N PHE A 432 -9.60 30.11 23.83
CA PHE A 432 -8.67 29.27 24.58
C PHE A 432 -9.29 28.80 25.90
N ASP A 433 -9.34 27.49 26.09
CA ASP A 433 -9.49 26.87 27.39
C ASP A 433 -8.10 26.75 28.04
N THR A 434 -7.86 27.55 29.08
CA THR A 434 -6.60 27.53 29.84
C THR A 434 -6.73 26.81 31.17
N SER A 435 -7.84 26.12 31.44
CA SER A 435 -8.16 25.54 32.74
C SER A 435 -7.14 24.48 33.21
N ARG A 436 -6.36 23.90 32.29
CA ARG A 436 -5.28 22.93 32.61
C ARG A 436 -3.87 23.50 32.53
N VAL A 437 -3.71 24.76 32.14
CA VAL A 437 -2.41 25.39 31.98
C VAL A 437 -1.75 25.60 33.34
N VAL A 438 -0.50 25.17 33.47
CA VAL A 438 0.33 25.29 34.67
C VAL A 438 1.37 26.40 34.50
N ASN A 439 1.87 26.62 33.28
CA ASN A 439 2.93 27.58 32.98
C ASN A 439 2.54 28.58 31.88
N MET A 440 2.59 29.87 32.20
CA MET A 440 2.33 31.02 31.30
C MET A 440 3.49 32.04 31.34
N GLU A 441 4.68 31.64 31.77
CA GLU A 441 5.85 32.51 31.83
C GLU A 441 6.10 33.21 30.48
N TYR A 442 6.21 34.54 30.52
CA TYR A 442 6.46 35.42 29.37
C TYR A 442 5.51 35.25 28.17
N MET A 443 4.34 34.64 28.35
CA MET A 443 3.43 34.28 27.25
C MET A 443 3.13 35.45 26.30
N PHE A 444 2.93 36.67 26.84
CA PHE A 444 2.64 37.87 26.07
C PHE A 444 3.72 38.94 26.13
N LYS A 445 4.90 38.67 26.71
CA LYS A 445 5.95 39.68 26.86
C LYS A 445 6.39 40.21 25.49
N GLY A 446 6.42 41.54 25.33
CA GLY A 446 6.81 42.21 24.07
C GLY A 446 5.82 42.04 22.91
N LEU A 447 4.63 41.48 23.14
CA LEU A 447 3.57 41.34 22.15
C LEU A 447 3.16 42.70 21.56
N GLY A 448 3.17 42.81 20.22
CA GLY A 448 2.69 43.99 19.49
C GLY A 448 3.44 45.29 19.77
N SER A 449 4.68 45.25 20.28
CA SER A 449 5.37 46.41 20.82
C SER A 449 5.97 47.39 19.79
N VAL A 450 5.95 47.06 18.50
CA VAL A 450 6.58 47.89 17.43
C VAL A 450 5.56 48.57 16.53
N LEU A 451 4.36 48.00 16.39
CA LEU A 451 3.27 48.61 15.63
C LEU A 451 2.27 49.19 16.63
N ASP A 452 1.98 50.49 16.53
CA ASP A 452 1.04 51.23 17.39
C ASP A 452 -0.44 50.80 17.21
N LYS A 453 -0.69 49.57 16.76
CA LYS A 453 -2.01 48.99 16.49
C LYS A 453 -2.45 48.00 17.55
N PHE A 454 -1.52 47.34 18.23
CA PHE A 454 -1.86 46.35 19.25
C PHE A 454 -2.20 47.05 20.57
N LYS A 455 -3.47 47.44 20.72
CA LYS A 455 -3.95 48.24 21.87
C LYS A 455 -4.77 47.46 22.89
N SER A 456 -5.38 46.35 22.48
CA SER A 456 -6.32 45.61 23.31
C SER A 456 -6.04 44.12 23.35
N LEU A 457 -6.19 43.50 24.51
CA LEU A 457 -6.13 42.05 24.70
C LEU A 457 -7.28 41.57 25.59
N ASP A 458 -8.09 40.65 25.08
CA ASP A 458 -9.20 40.06 25.83
C ASP A 458 -8.81 38.69 26.38
N LEU A 459 -8.70 38.60 27.70
CA LEU A 459 -8.40 37.40 28.47
C LEU A 459 -9.59 36.97 29.34
N SER A 460 -10.80 37.36 28.98
CA SER A 460 -12.02 37.04 29.74
C SER A 460 -12.27 35.54 29.88
N SER A 461 -11.82 34.73 28.91
CA SER A 461 -11.92 33.27 28.93
C SER A 461 -10.86 32.58 29.80
N PHE A 462 -9.78 33.28 30.15
CA PHE A 462 -8.63 32.65 30.80
C PHE A 462 -8.97 32.21 32.22
N ASP A 463 -8.83 30.91 32.45
CA ASP A 463 -8.80 30.29 33.76
C ASP A 463 -7.35 30.07 34.19
N THR A 464 -6.94 30.74 35.26
CA THR A 464 -5.56 30.68 35.80
C THR A 464 -5.49 29.93 37.12
N SER A 465 -6.56 29.20 37.49
CA SER A 465 -6.68 28.52 38.78
C SER A 465 -5.59 27.46 39.00
N ASN A 466 -5.10 26.83 37.94
CA ASN A 466 -4.01 25.84 37.96
C ASN A 466 -2.63 26.42 37.63
N VAL A 467 -2.54 27.70 37.23
CA VAL A 467 -1.27 28.32 36.86
C VAL A 467 -0.42 28.51 38.12
N THR A 468 0.82 28.02 38.06
CA THR A 468 1.83 28.16 39.12
C THR A 468 2.97 29.10 38.72
N ASN A 469 3.21 29.29 37.43
CA ASN A 469 4.22 30.22 36.91
C ASN A 469 3.60 31.18 35.88
N MET A 470 3.72 32.49 36.13
CA MET A 470 3.22 33.56 35.27
C MET A 470 4.29 34.66 35.11
N LYS A 471 5.57 34.29 35.25
CA LYS A 471 6.66 35.26 35.34
C LYS A 471 6.72 36.17 34.12
N GLY A 472 6.66 37.49 34.35
CA GLY A 472 6.79 38.52 33.32
C GLY A 472 5.81 38.39 32.16
N MET A 473 4.61 37.82 32.40
CA MET A 473 3.63 37.53 31.35
C MET A 473 3.36 38.73 30.43
N PHE A 474 3.35 39.95 30.98
CA PHE A 474 3.11 41.18 30.22
C PHE A 474 4.29 42.17 30.18
N ASP A 475 5.50 41.71 30.48
CA ASP A 475 6.69 42.58 30.42
C ASP A 475 6.83 43.19 29.01
N ASN A 476 7.28 44.44 28.93
CA ASN A 476 7.50 45.15 27.66
C ASN A 476 6.27 45.25 26.73
N ASN A 477 5.05 45.07 27.22
CA ASN A 477 3.83 45.40 26.47
C ASN A 477 3.54 46.90 26.51
N VAL A 478 4.35 47.67 25.79
CA VAL A 478 4.34 49.14 25.85
C VAL A 478 3.17 49.81 25.12
N CYS A 479 2.52 49.12 24.18
CA CYS A 479 1.39 49.65 23.41
C CYS A 479 0.01 49.26 23.97
N LEU A 480 -0.04 48.39 24.98
CA LEU A 480 -1.28 47.82 25.49
C LEU A 480 -2.04 48.84 26.36
N GLU A 481 -3.23 49.22 25.91
CA GLU A 481 -4.08 50.23 26.53
C GLU A 481 -5.35 49.65 27.15
N LEU A 482 -5.78 48.45 26.74
CA LEU A 482 -7.00 47.82 27.23
C LEU A 482 -6.77 46.32 27.47
N VAL A 483 -7.12 45.84 28.66
CA VAL A 483 -7.11 44.41 29.00
C VAL A 483 -8.42 44.02 29.65
N THR A 484 -9.11 43.04 29.08
CA THR A 484 -10.30 42.44 29.72
C THR A 484 -9.88 41.18 30.46
N LEU A 485 -10.26 41.07 31.73
CA LEU A 485 -9.98 39.91 32.58
C LEU A 485 -11.28 39.21 32.98
N GLY A 486 -11.24 37.89 33.13
CA GLY A 486 -12.37 37.06 33.56
C GLY A 486 -12.41 36.82 35.07
N SER A 487 -13.52 36.29 35.57
CA SER A 487 -13.68 35.97 37.00
C SER A 487 -12.82 34.79 37.47
N ARG A 488 -12.20 34.05 36.54
CA ARG A 488 -11.26 32.94 36.80
C ARG A 488 -9.79 33.34 36.61
N PHE A 489 -9.54 34.61 36.28
CA PHE A 489 -8.20 35.16 36.13
C PHE A 489 -7.67 35.65 37.48
N ARG A 490 -6.51 35.16 37.92
CA ARG A 490 -5.72 35.69 39.02
C ARG A 490 -4.30 35.95 38.55
N PHE A 491 -3.70 36.98 39.10
CA PHE A 491 -2.26 37.20 38.96
C PHE A 491 -1.51 36.26 39.91
N ILE A 492 -0.42 35.68 39.42
CA ILE A 492 0.49 34.87 40.24
C ILE A 492 1.68 35.74 40.66
N THR A 493 1.91 35.81 41.98
CA THR A 493 2.90 36.71 42.58
C THR A 493 3.98 35.92 43.32
N TRP A 494 5.12 35.67 42.65
CA TRP A 494 6.31 35.11 43.30
C TRP A 494 7.57 35.84 42.85
N GLY A 495 8.38 36.31 43.80
CA GLY A 495 9.75 36.79 43.55
C GLY A 495 9.86 37.98 42.58
N ASP A 496 10.95 37.99 41.81
CA ASP A 496 11.45 39.07 40.95
C ASP A 496 10.81 39.14 39.55
N GLY A 497 9.74 38.38 39.31
CA GLY A 497 9.07 38.36 38.02
C GLY A 497 7.63 37.89 38.18
N ALA A 498 6.74 38.81 38.53
CA ALA A 498 5.31 38.54 38.63
C ALA A 498 4.61 38.76 37.28
N GLY A 499 3.40 38.22 37.13
CA GLY A 499 2.60 38.33 35.91
C GLY A 499 1.79 39.62 35.78
N TYR A 500 2.21 40.71 36.41
CA TYR A 500 1.43 41.96 36.46
C TYR A 500 1.22 42.58 35.08
N LEU A 501 0.16 43.38 34.95
CA LEU A 501 -0.02 44.24 33.78
C LEU A 501 1.19 45.18 33.60
N PRO A 502 1.46 45.66 32.37
CA PRO A 502 2.58 46.55 32.13
C PRO A 502 2.34 47.89 32.83
N ARG A 503 3.42 48.51 33.29
CA ARG A 503 3.37 49.91 33.74
C ARG A 503 3.23 50.82 32.54
N GLN A 504 2.13 51.56 32.51
CA GLN A 504 1.85 52.55 31.49
C GLN A 504 2.84 53.71 31.63
N THR A 505 3.44 54.20 30.54
CA THR A 505 4.35 55.35 30.60
C THR A 505 3.98 56.41 29.57
N PRO A 506 4.15 57.71 29.88
CA PRO A 506 3.93 58.79 28.92
C PRO A 506 4.76 58.69 27.63
N ASP A 507 5.89 57.98 27.68
CA ASP A 507 6.80 57.80 26.55
C ASP A 507 6.18 56.94 25.43
N TYR A 508 5.33 55.99 25.79
CA TYR A 508 4.69 55.07 24.85
C TYR A 508 3.20 55.32 24.68
N ILE A 509 2.52 55.79 25.74
CA ILE A 509 1.09 56.10 25.74
C ILE A 509 0.92 57.54 26.21
N PRO A 510 0.75 58.49 25.29
CA PRO A 510 0.66 59.91 25.61
C PRO A 510 -0.38 60.21 26.68
N GLY A 511 0.07 60.81 27.78
CA GLY A 511 -0.77 61.17 28.92
C GLY A 511 -0.84 60.11 30.02
N ALA A 512 -0.42 58.86 29.81
CA ALA A 512 -0.57 57.80 30.82
C ALA A 512 -0.01 58.17 32.20
N ASP A 513 -0.80 57.96 33.25
CA ASP A 513 -0.42 58.22 34.66
C ASP A 513 0.26 57.02 35.34
N GLY A 514 0.38 55.90 34.64
CA GLY A 514 0.98 54.66 35.14
C GLY A 514 0.00 53.70 35.79
N MET A 515 -1.29 54.03 35.85
CA MET A 515 -2.33 53.23 36.47
C MET A 515 -3.26 52.57 35.44
N TRP A 516 -3.96 51.53 35.89
CA TRP A 516 -5.02 50.83 35.15
C TRP A 516 -6.37 51.10 35.80
N TYR A 517 -7.37 51.47 35.02
CA TYR A 517 -8.69 51.86 35.53
C TYR A 517 -9.74 50.85 35.12
N ASN A 518 -10.55 50.38 36.06
CA ASN A 518 -11.66 49.49 35.76
C ASN A 518 -12.88 50.26 35.18
N THR A 519 -13.94 49.55 34.79
CA THR A 519 -15.17 50.18 34.25
C THR A 519 -15.88 51.11 35.24
N ALA A 520 -15.65 50.94 36.55
CA ALA A 520 -16.15 51.84 37.60
C ALA A 520 -15.29 53.11 37.80
N GLY A 521 -14.18 53.26 37.07
CA GLY A 521 -13.27 54.40 37.17
C GLY A 521 -12.30 54.34 38.36
N GLN A 522 -12.17 53.19 39.02
CA GLN A 522 -11.19 52.98 40.09
C GLN A 522 -9.82 52.67 39.47
N GLY A 523 -8.80 53.42 39.87
CA GLY A 523 -7.43 53.24 39.41
C GLY A 523 -6.63 52.25 40.28
N PHE A 524 -5.81 51.44 39.64
CA PHE A 524 -4.95 50.43 40.25
C PHE A 524 -3.50 50.57 39.75
N ASN A 525 -2.52 50.44 40.64
CA ASN A 525 -1.16 50.16 40.18
C ASN A 525 -1.15 48.77 39.51
N PRO A 526 -0.28 48.52 38.51
CA PRO A 526 -0.30 47.25 37.80
C PRO A 526 -0.11 46.01 38.68
N ASN A 527 0.60 46.15 39.80
CA ASN A 527 0.86 45.08 40.77
C ASN A 527 -0.28 44.82 41.78
N VAL A 528 -1.33 45.64 41.77
CA VAL A 528 -2.48 45.52 42.69
C VAL A 528 -3.81 45.43 41.96
N VAL A 529 -3.78 45.17 40.64
CA VAL A 529 -5.00 44.87 39.87
C VAL A 529 -5.69 43.66 40.49
N PRO A 530 -7.00 43.76 40.82
CA PRO A 530 -7.70 42.70 41.53
C PRO A 530 -7.71 41.38 40.77
N SER A 531 -7.38 40.30 41.47
CA SER A 531 -7.60 38.94 40.99
C SER A 531 -9.07 38.53 41.17
N TYR A 532 -9.56 37.65 40.29
CA TYR A 532 -10.91 37.09 40.29
C TYR A 532 -12.03 38.11 40.10
N VAL A 533 -11.72 39.26 39.51
CA VAL A 533 -12.69 40.31 39.19
C VAL A 533 -12.79 40.42 37.68
N ALA A 534 -13.95 40.03 37.16
CA ALA A 534 -14.25 40.20 35.73
C ALA A 534 -14.50 41.67 35.44
N ASP A 535 -13.62 42.29 34.67
CA ASP A 535 -13.71 43.71 34.32
C ASP A 535 -12.80 44.02 33.11
N THR A 536 -13.00 45.18 32.52
CA THR A 536 -12.09 45.74 31.51
C THR A 536 -11.28 46.85 32.14
N TYR A 537 -9.95 46.68 32.12
CA TYR A 537 -8.99 47.63 32.64
C TYR A 537 -8.39 48.43 31.49
N THR A 538 -8.42 49.76 31.62
CA THR A 538 -7.92 50.68 30.59
C THR A 538 -6.80 51.57 31.12
N ALA A 539 -5.81 51.85 30.28
CA ALA A 539 -4.91 52.97 30.45
C ALA A 539 -5.70 54.27 30.41
N TYR A 540 -5.31 55.25 31.23
CA TYR A 540 -6.06 56.49 31.40
C TYR A 540 -5.24 57.70 30.98
N ASN A 541 -5.91 58.63 30.30
CA ASN A 541 -5.33 59.92 29.96
C ASN A 541 -5.91 61.01 30.89
N PRO A 542 -5.15 61.48 31.90
CA PRO A 542 -5.55 62.52 32.83
C PRO A 542 -5.74 63.89 32.17
N ALA A 543 -5.12 64.15 31.01
CA ALA A 543 -5.34 65.39 30.26
C ALA A 543 -6.72 65.42 29.58
N LEU A 544 -7.27 64.24 29.24
CA LEU A 544 -8.58 64.09 28.61
C LEU A 544 -9.68 63.69 29.61
N GLN A 545 -9.32 63.43 30.87
CA GLN A 545 -10.20 62.93 31.93
C GLN A 545 -11.03 61.70 31.53
N ARG A 546 -10.46 60.81 30.71
CA ARG A 546 -11.14 59.61 30.21
C ARG A 546 -10.16 58.47 29.98
N PRO A 547 -10.63 57.20 29.97
CA PRO A 547 -9.88 56.08 29.39
C PRO A 547 -9.33 56.46 28.02
N VAL A 548 -8.13 56.01 27.67
CA VAL A 548 -7.61 56.17 26.31
C VAL A 548 -8.57 55.42 25.38
N SER A 549 -9.49 56.16 24.75
CA SER A 549 -10.54 55.59 23.92
C SER A 549 -9.97 55.15 22.58
N LEU A 550 -10.37 53.96 22.11
CA LEU A 550 -10.09 53.37 20.79
C LEU A 550 -10.53 54.23 19.58
N SER A 551 -10.97 55.48 19.76
CA SER A 551 -11.61 56.31 18.72
C SER A 551 -10.92 57.64 18.41
N GLU A 552 -9.63 57.81 18.73
CA GLU A 552 -8.84 58.98 18.29
C GLU A 552 -7.62 58.61 17.43
N SER A 553 -7.76 57.58 16.58
CA SER A 553 -6.87 57.40 15.43
C SER A 553 -7.61 57.81 14.15
N PRO A 554 -7.09 58.74 13.33
CA PRO A 554 -7.70 59.06 12.04
C PRO A 554 -7.64 57.82 11.15
N VAL A 555 -8.75 57.58 10.45
CA VAL A 555 -9.04 56.52 9.46
C VAL A 555 -7.84 56.16 8.58
#